data_AF-A0A7C4MPN6-F1
#
_entry.id   AF-A0A7C4MPN6-F1
#
_cell.length_a   1.000
_cell.length_b   1.000
_cell.length_c   1.000
_cell.angle_alpha   90.00
_cell.angle_beta   90.00
_cell.angle_gamma   90.00
#
_symmetry.space_group_name_H-M   'P 1'
#
loop_
_entity.id
_entity.type
_entity.pdbx_description
1 polymer ?
#
loop_
_entity_poly.entity_id
_entity_poly.type
_entity_poly.pdbx_seq_one_letter_code
_entity_poly.pdbx_strand_id
1 'polypeptide(L)'
;MRTSVVFTRIMLIGIIIILSFTDAALGIEKKKDTGSMAVETVPSPSECGALEFDKATGGMKRKPDVDLVVTKVEITRNDRGVWVRPWIKNRCKGAVTQHIDVKIGKVIVTFPGLAPQVATPLGSIVGVEPAASYTVIVDYDNRIPEANELNNSCTRADTGNCP
;
A
#
# COMPACT_ATOMS: atom_id res chain seq x y z
N MET A 1 -17.65 -79.49 37.62
CA MET A 1 -17.08 -78.30 38.29
C MET A 1 -16.54 -77.33 37.23
N ARG A 2 -16.21 -76.09 37.61
CA ARG A 2 -15.80 -74.97 36.72
C ARG A 2 -14.56 -75.32 35.86
N THR A 3 -14.30 -74.94 34.60
CA THR A 3 -14.77 -73.92 33.60
C THR A 3 -13.88 -72.67 33.39
N SER A 4 -13.04 -72.72 32.35
CA SER A 4 -12.66 -71.62 31.40
C SER A 4 -11.63 -70.53 31.79
N VAL A 5 -11.24 -69.69 30.80
CA VAL A 5 -10.39 -68.46 30.79
C VAL A 5 -8.84 -68.70 30.79
N VAL A 6 -7.90 -67.91 30.18
CA VAL A 6 -7.74 -67.05 28.94
C VAL A 6 -6.35 -66.32 29.05
N PHE A 7 -5.52 -65.95 28.05
CA PHE A 7 -5.49 -66.01 26.57
C PHE A 7 -4.05 -65.83 25.95
N THR A 8 -3.85 -66.31 24.72
CA THR A 8 -3.18 -65.69 23.53
C THR A 8 -1.89 -64.82 23.62
N ARG A 9 -0.82 -65.25 22.90
CA ARG A 9 -0.04 -64.41 21.94
C ARG A 9 0.36 -65.22 20.69
N ILE A 10 0.40 -64.56 19.53
CA ILE A 10 0.54 -65.09 18.15
C ILE A 10 1.81 -64.44 17.57
N MET A 11 2.79 -65.14 16.96
CA MET A 11 2.88 -65.59 15.54
C MET A 11 2.63 -64.44 14.51
N LEU A 12 3.15 -64.42 13.27
CA LEU A 12 3.88 -65.41 12.47
C LEU A 12 4.88 -64.71 11.51
N ILE A 13 5.92 -65.47 11.13
CA ILE A 13 6.82 -65.46 9.95
C ILE A 13 6.43 -64.60 8.71
N GLY A 14 7.42 -64.01 8.01
CA GLY A 14 7.33 -63.54 6.61
C GLY A 14 8.70 -63.16 5.99
N ILE A 15 8.96 -63.55 4.73
CA ILE A 15 10.24 -63.37 3.97
C ILE A 15 9.90 -63.05 2.49
N ILE A 16 10.90 -62.71 1.64
CA ILE A 16 10.90 -62.70 0.13
C ILE A 16 10.26 -61.45 -0.52
N ILE A 17 10.76 -60.82 -1.61
CA ILE A 17 12.09 -60.66 -2.25
C ILE A 17 12.03 -59.50 -3.30
N ILE A 18 13.19 -58.97 -3.72
CA ILE A 18 13.54 -58.15 -4.91
C ILE A 18 12.46 -57.91 -5.99
N LEU A 19 12.34 -56.66 -6.47
CA LEU A 19 12.13 -56.32 -7.90
C LEU A 19 12.90 -55.05 -8.30
N SER A 20 13.35 -54.98 -9.56
CA SER A 20 14.15 -53.89 -10.15
C SER A 20 13.36 -53.16 -11.27
N PHE A 21 14.06 -52.42 -12.16
CA PHE A 21 13.55 -51.68 -13.35
C PHE A 21 12.88 -50.32 -13.03
N THR A 22 13.04 -49.23 -13.82
CA THR A 22 14.02 -48.85 -14.88
C THR A 22 14.03 -47.32 -15.04
N ASP A 23 14.96 -46.79 -15.84
CA ASP A 23 15.06 -45.36 -16.20
C ASP A 23 13.78 -44.72 -16.75
N ALA A 24 13.48 -43.51 -16.29
CA ALA A 24 12.81 -42.48 -17.05
C ALA A 24 13.21 -41.10 -16.50
N ALA A 25 13.59 -40.17 -17.37
CA ALA A 25 13.88 -38.80 -16.98
C ALA A 25 12.61 -37.98 -16.79
N LEU A 26 12.60 -37.11 -15.77
CA LEU A 26 12.06 -35.74 -15.87
C LEU A 26 12.52 -34.92 -14.65
N GLY A 27 13.06 -33.73 -14.89
CA GLY A 27 13.59 -32.88 -13.83
C GLY A 27 12.47 -32.25 -13.00
N ILE A 28 12.29 -32.72 -11.76
CA ILE A 28 11.49 -32.00 -10.77
C ILE A 28 12.37 -30.89 -10.17
N GLU A 29 12.37 -29.72 -10.81
CA GLU A 29 12.78 -28.51 -10.12
C GLU A 29 11.93 -28.36 -8.85
N LYS A 30 12.59 -28.15 -7.71
CA LYS A 30 11.89 -27.68 -6.51
C LYS A 30 11.44 -26.24 -6.77
N LYS A 31 10.25 -26.06 -7.33
CA LYS A 31 9.53 -24.78 -7.28
C LYS A 31 9.33 -24.41 -5.81
N LYS A 32 10.22 -23.54 -5.33
CA LYS A 32 10.14 -22.94 -4.00
C LYS A 32 8.81 -22.21 -3.90
N ASP A 33 8.07 -22.47 -2.82
CA ASP A 33 6.75 -21.91 -2.58
C ASP A 33 6.74 -20.38 -2.62
N THR A 34 5.58 -19.87 -3.06
CA THR A 34 5.01 -18.61 -2.58
C THR A 34 5.96 -17.42 -2.56
N GLY A 35 6.53 -17.13 -3.73
CA GLY A 35 6.75 -15.73 -4.13
C GLY A 35 5.39 -15.04 -4.31
N SER A 36 4.67 -14.82 -3.21
CA SER A 36 3.45 -14.03 -3.23
C SER A 36 3.81 -12.66 -3.75
N MET A 37 3.19 -12.23 -4.86
CA MET A 37 3.23 -10.83 -5.21
C MET A 37 2.50 -10.11 -4.09
N ALA A 38 3.25 -9.34 -3.29
CA ALA A 38 2.66 -8.41 -2.35
C ALA A 38 1.90 -7.37 -3.17
N VAL A 39 0.60 -7.65 -3.38
CA VAL A 39 -0.40 -6.62 -3.63
C VAL A 39 -0.26 -5.71 -2.42
N GLU A 40 0.37 -4.55 -2.64
CA GLU A 40 0.57 -3.57 -1.59
C GLU A 40 -0.82 -3.13 -1.13
N THR A 41 -1.22 -3.64 0.04
CA THR A 41 -2.60 -3.54 0.51
C THR A 41 -2.89 -2.09 0.82
N VAL A 42 -3.50 -1.39 -0.14
CA VAL A 42 -3.96 0.00 0.00
C VAL A 42 -4.64 0.13 1.36
N PRO A 43 -4.09 0.90 2.31
CA PRO A 43 -4.41 0.74 3.72
C PRO A 43 -5.90 0.95 3.96
N SER A 44 -6.50 -0.03 4.61
CA SER A 44 -7.93 -0.03 4.95
C SER A 44 -8.25 1.21 5.80
N PRO A 45 -9.44 1.82 5.67
CA PRO A 45 -9.89 2.95 6.52
C PRO A 45 -9.88 2.69 8.05
N SER A 46 -9.53 1.48 8.47
CA SER A 46 -9.32 1.04 9.86
C SER A 46 -8.03 1.54 10.52
N GLU A 47 -7.08 2.14 9.78
CA GLU A 47 -5.85 2.68 10.39
C GLU A 47 -5.98 4.12 10.91
N CYS A 48 -6.94 4.88 10.38
CA CYS A 48 -7.26 6.24 10.80
C CYS A 48 -7.57 6.32 12.30
N GLY A 49 -6.88 7.19 13.04
CA GLY A 49 -7.23 7.46 14.43
C GLY A 49 -7.04 6.30 15.43
N ALA A 50 -6.42 5.20 15.00
CA ALA A 50 -6.12 4.03 15.82
C ALA A 50 -5.06 4.32 16.89
N LEU A 51 -4.93 3.46 17.90
CA LEU A 51 -3.82 3.55 18.86
C LEU A 51 -2.64 2.67 18.40
N GLU A 52 -1.43 3.22 18.41
CA GLU A 52 -0.19 2.50 18.16
C GLU A 52 0.82 2.70 19.30
N PHE A 53 1.65 1.69 19.56
CA PHE A 53 2.64 1.74 20.63
C PHE A 53 3.89 2.48 20.17
N ASP A 54 4.17 3.63 20.80
CA ASP A 54 5.40 4.38 20.57
C ASP A 54 6.54 3.84 21.43
N LYS A 55 7.56 3.29 20.76
CA LYS A 55 8.76 2.74 21.40
C LYS A 55 9.69 3.80 21.99
N ALA A 56 9.56 5.07 21.59
CA ALA A 56 10.38 6.17 22.12
C ALA A 56 9.85 6.70 23.46
N THR A 57 8.53 6.83 23.61
CA THR A 57 7.90 7.25 24.87
C THR A 57 7.45 6.09 25.77
N GLY A 58 7.36 4.87 25.23
CA GLY A 58 6.88 3.69 25.96
C GLY A 58 5.36 3.65 26.19
N GLY A 59 4.60 4.49 25.47
CA GLY A 59 3.15 4.64 25.63
C GLY A 59 2.35 4.34 24.36
N MET A 60 1.03 4.30 24.49
CA MET A 60 0.13 4.30 23.33
C MET A 60 -0.07 5.74 22.85
N LYS A 61 0.31 6.03 21.60
CA LYS A 61 -0.07 7.27 20.90
C LYS A 61 -1.24 6.99 19.95
N ARG A 62 -1.94 8.05 19.54
CA ARG A 62 -3.00 7.95 18.53
C ARG A 62 -2.42 8.29 17.15
N LYS A 63 -2.66 7.43 16.15
CA LYS A 63 -2.45 7.76 14.73
C LYS A 63 -3.32 8.98 14.35
N PRO A 64 -2.90 9.82 13.40
CA PRO A 64 -3.74 10.93 12.94
C PRO A 64 -5.08 10.47 12.32
N ASP A 65 -6.04 11.39 12.30
CA ASP A 65 -7.33 11.22 11.61
C ASP A 65 -7.30 11.76 10.16
N VAL A 66 -6.13 12.03 9.58
CA VAL A 66 -5.95 12.60 8.23
C VAL A 66 -5.07 11.69 7.38
N ASP A 67 -5.40 11.56 6.10
CA ASP A 67 -4.68 10.76 5.10
C ASP A 67 -4.99 11.34 3.70
N LEU A 68 -4.26 12.40 3.30
CA LEU A 68 -4.46 13.19 2.08
C LEU A 68 -3.84 12.53 0.86
N VAL A 69 -4.67 11.89 0.04
CA VAL A 69 -4.20 11.22 -1.17
C VAL A 69 -4.41 12.07 -2.41
N VAL A 70 -3.37 12.20 -3.24
CA VAL A 70 -3.52 12.69 -4.61
C VAL A 70 -4.23 11.61 -5.41
N THR A 71 -5.49 11.84 -5.79
CA THR A 71 -6.32 10.84 -6.49
C THR A 71 -6.26 10.95 -8.01
N LYS A 72 -5.89 12.12 -8.53
CA LYS A 72 -5.77 12.42 -9.97
C LYS A 72 -4.87 13.63 -10.16
N VAL A 73 -4.10 13.64 -11.24
CA VAL A 73 -3.43 14.85 -11.74
C VAL A 73 -3.95 15.14 -13.13
N GLU A 74 -4.40 16.38 -13.36
CA GLU A 74 -4.73 16.90 -14.68
C GLU A 74 -3.57 17.78 -15.18
N ILE A 75 -3.10 17.53 -16.39
CA ILE A 75 -1.99 18.27 -17.03
C ILE A 75 -2.46 18.80 -18.37
N THR A 76 -2.41 20.13 -18.52
CA THR A 76 -2.70 20.84 -19.78
C THR A 76 -1.43 21.51 -20.27
N ARG A 77 -1.13 21.40 -21.58
CA ARG A 77 0.05 22.00 -22.23
C ARG A 77 -0.40 22.73 -23.49
N ASN A 78 0.03 23.98 -23.69
CA ASN A 78 -0.24 24.76 -24.91
C ASN A 78 0.82 25.86 -25.13
N ASP A 79 0.57 26.75 -26.10
CA ASP A 79 1.38 27.91 -26.47
C ASP A 79 1.73 28.85 -25.30
N ARG A 80 0.87 28.91 -24.27
CA ARG A 80 1.01 29.77 -23.09
C ARG A 80 1.65 29.05 -21.89
N GLY A 81 2.11 27.81 -22.06
CA GLY A 81 2.86 27.05 -21.04
C GLY A 81 2.19 25.75 -20.58
N VAL A 82 2.33 25.45 -19.29
CA VAL A 82 1.79 24.24 -18.65
C VAL A 82 0.95 24.59 -17.41
N TRP A 83 -0.19 23.92 -17.27
CA TRP A 83 -1.01 23.89 -16.07
C TRP A 83 -1.00 22.49 -15.50
N VAL A 84 -0.83 22.40 -14.17
CA VAL A 84 -1.00 21.15 -13.43
C VAL A 84 -2.06 21.38 -12.36
N ARG A 85 -3.07 20.51 -12.31
CA ARG A 85 -4.19 20.58 -11.37
C ARG A 85 -4.32 19.27 -10.61
N PRO A 86 -3.87 19.20 -9.36
CA PRO A 86 -4.02 18.01 -8.52
C PRO A 86 -5.43 17.95 -7.92
N TRP A 87 -5.94 16.73 -7.81
CA TRP A 87 -7.17 16.39 -7.10
C TRP A 87 -6.80 15.57 -5.87
N ILE A 88 -7.31 15.98 -4.71
CA ILE A 88 -7.04 15.31 -3.44
C ILE A 88 -8.29 14.73 -2.81
N LYS A 89 -8.10 13.73 -1.95
CA LYS A 89 -9.12 13.21 -1.03
C LYS A 89 -8.45 12.86 0.30
N ASN A 90 -9.05 13.29 1.42
CA ASN A 90 -8.77 12.68 2.72
C ASN A 90 -9.46 11.29 2.78
N ARG A 91 -8.69 10.21 2.98
CA ARG A 91 -9.22 8.85 3.18
C ARG A 91 -9.73 8.65 4.62
N CYS A 92 -9.22 9.41 5.58
CA CYS A 92 -9.68 9.46 6.97
C CYS A 92 -10.70 10.59 7.21
N LYS A 93 -11.28 10.67 8.42
CA LYS A 93 -12.43 11.57 8.73
C LYS A 93 -12.07 12.93 9.37
N GLY A 94 -10.80 13.17 9.66
CA GLY A 94 -10.31 14.39 10.31
C GLY A 94 -10.29 15.61 9.40
N ALA A 95 -9.98 16.75 9.99
CA ALA A 95 -9.90 18.04 9.30
C ALA A 95 -8.49 18.62 9.37
N VAL A 96 -8.06 19.25 8.28
CA VAL A 96 -6.85 20.06 8.21
C VAL A 96 -7.19 21.48 8.63
N THR A 97 -6.49 22.02 9.64
CA THR A 97 -6.69 23.37 10.17
C THR A 97 -5.64 24.40 9.70
N GLN A 98 -4.64 23.94 8.95
CA GLN A 98 -3.55 24.75 8.38
C GLN A 98 -3.69 24.82 6.85
N HIS A 99 -2.72 25.43 6.17
CA HIS A 99 -2.61 25.36 4.71
C HIS A 99 -2.03 24.02 4.23
N ILE A 100 -2.10 23.77 2.91
CA ILE A 100 -1.53 22.60 2.23
C ILE A 100 -0.48 23.10 1.23
N ASP A 101 0.78 22.71 1.41
CA ASP A 101 1.85 23.05 0.47
C ASP A 101 2.01 21.96 -0.61
N VAL A 102 1.88 22.35 -1.88
CA VAL A 102 1.92 21.44 -3.03
C VAL A 102 3.15 21.70 -3.87
N LYS A 103 4.02 20.69 -4.00
CA LYS A 103 5.20 20.74 -4.88
C LYS A 103 4.92 20.09 -6.23
N ILE A 104 5.34 20.75 -7.31
CA ILE A 104 5.24 20.30 -8.68
C ILE A 104 6.57 20.58 -9.38
N GLY A 105 7.43 19.57 -9.45
CA GLY A 105 8.82 19.73 -9.91
C GLY A 105 9.62 20.68 -9.00
N LYS A 106 9.95 21.88 -9.52
CA LYS A 106 10.65 22.95 -8.78
C LYS A 106 9.71 23.96 -8.10
N VAL A 107 8.43 23.98 -8.49
CA VAL A 107 7.44 24.96 -7.99
C VAL A 107 6.80 24.44 -6.70
N ILE A 108 6.60 25.30 -5.71
CA ILE A 108 5.81 25.01 -4.50
C ILE A 108 4.68 26.05 -4.43
N VAL A 109 3.45 25.61 -4.16
CA VAL A 109 2.26 26.48 -4.06
C VAL A 109 1.44 26.12 -2.83
N THR A 110 1.17 27.12 -2.00
CA THR A 110 0.35 27.02 -0.80
C THR A 110 -1.13 27.16 -1.13
N PHE A 111 -1.95 26.20 -0.69
CA PHE A 111 -3.41 26.20 -0.80
C PHE A 111 -4.09 26.28 0.58
N PRO A 112 -5.34 26.76 0.69
CA PRO A 112 -6.13 26.65 1.92
C PRO A 112 -6.29 25.20 2.38
N GLY A 113 -6.48 25.01 3.70
CA GLY A 113 -6.71 23.70 4.31
C GLY A 113 -7.98 23.03 3.78
N LEU A 114 -7.82 21.99 2.96
CA LEU A 114 -8.90 21.22 2.38
C LEU A 114 -8.67 19.73 2.66
N ALA A 115 -9.52 19.13 3.50
CA ALA A 115 -9.49 17.70 3.83
C ALA A 115 -10.73 16.95 3.28
N PRO A 116 -11.01 17.01 1.97
CA PRO A 116 -12.31 16.62 1.44
C PRO A 116 -12.47 15.09 1.40
N GLN A 117 -13.62 14.59 1.86
CA GLN A 117 -13.96 13.16 1.83
C GLN A 117 -14.21 12.61 0.40
N VAL A 118 -14.28 13.52 -0.59
CA VAL A 118 -14.52 13.26 -2.01
C VAL A 118 -13.40 13.89 -2.81
N ALA A 119 -12.96 13.25 -3.90
CA ALA A 119 -11.91 13.76 -4.77
C ALA A 119 -12.24 15.18 -5.28
N THR A 120 -11.42 16.16 -4.90
CA THR A 120 -11.67 17.59 -5.13
C THR A 120 -10.40 18.26 -5.65
N PRO A 121 -10.46 19.11 -6.70
CA PRO A 121 -9.29 19.81 -7.21
C PRO A 121 -8.86 20.96 -6.29
N LEU A 122 -7.58 21.04 -5.92
CA LEU A 122 -7.04 22.16 -5.14
C LEU A 122 -7.03 23.49 -5.94
N GLY A 123 -6.73 23.40 -7.24
CA GLY A 123 -6.60 24.53 -8.15
C GLY A 123 -5.61 24.23 -9.26
N SER A 124 -5.54 25.09 -10.28
CA SER A 124 -4.59 24.94 -11.39
C SER A 124 -3.34 25.77 -11.12
N ILE A 125 -2.19 25.12 -10.92
CA ILE A 125 -0.89 25.78 -10.86
C ILE A 125 -0.50 26.18 -12.29
N VAL A 126 -0.13 27.43 -12.49
CA VAL A 126 0.18 28.05 -13.80
C VAL A 126 1.68 28.16 -13.99
N GLY A 127 2.17 28.01 -15.23
CA GLY A 127 3.54 28.38 -15.59
C GLY A 127 4.61 27.37 -15.13
N VAL A 128 4.23 26.10 -14.94
CA VAL A 128 5.18 25.04 -14.58
C VAL A 128 6.16 24.82 -15.75
N GLU A 129 7.46 24.72 -15.44
CA GLU A 129 8.52 24.47 -16.41
C GLU A 129 8.27 23.17 -17.21
N PRO A 130 8.30 23.18 -18.55
CA PRO A 130 7.98 21.99 -19.36
C PRO A 130 8.88 20.78 -19.07
N ALA A 131 8.32 19.76 -18.40
CA ALA A 131 8.97 18.48 -18.15
C ALA A 131 8.21 17.30 -18.77
N ALA A 132 8.90 16.19 -19.05
CA ALA A 132 8.30 14.96 -19.58
C ALA A 132 7.26 14.35 -18.63
N SER A 133 7.50 14.46 -17.32
CA SER A 133 6.55 14.15 -16.25
C SER A 133 6.70 15.11 -15.07
N TYR A 134 5.65 15.19 -14.26
CA TYR A 134 5.66 15.90 -12.98
C TYR A 134 5.35 14.93 -11.85
N THR A 135 6.22 14.91 -10.84
CA THR A 135 5.84 14.47 -9.50
C THR A 135 5.11 15.62 -8.82
N VAL A 136 3.86 15.37 -8.47
CA VAL A 136 3.07 16.17 -7.53
C VAL A 136 3.28 15.57 -6.15
N ILE A 137 3.53 16.42 -5.15
CA ILE A 137 3.50 16.05 -3.72
C ILE A 137 2.58 17.06 -3.03
N VAL A 138 1.58 16.56 -2.32
CA VAL A 138 0.67 17.31 -1.45
C VAL A 138 1.20 17.22 -0.02
N ASP A 139 1.06 18.31 0.75
CA ASP A 139 1.77 18.53 2.02
C ASP A 139 3.27 18.18 1.95
N TYR A 140 3.95 18.80 0.97
CA TYR A 140 5.34 18.51 0.62
C TYR A 140 6.36 18.65 1.78
N ASP A 141 6.04 19.44 2.81
CA ASP A 141 6.89 19.64 3.99
C ASP A 141 6.41 18.82 5.22
N ASN A 142 5.45 17.89 5.05
CA ASN A 142 4.90 17.00 6.08
C ASN A 142 4.45 17.75 7.35
N ARG A 143 3.67 18.84 7.16
CA ARG A 143 3.22 19.75 8.24
C ARG A 143 1.85 19.35 8.81
N ILE A 144 1.11 18.54 8.07
CA ILE A 144 -0.16 17.92 8.45
C ILE A 144 0.19 16.51 8.91
N PRO A 145 -0.01 16.15 10.19
CA PRO A 145 0.26 14.78 10.63
C PRO A 145 -0.69 13.80 9.91
N GLU A 146 -0.13 12.86 9.13
CA GLU A 146 -0.92 11.92 8.33
C GLU A 146 -0.87 10.49 8.91
N ALA A 147 -1.84 9.65 8.55
CA ALA A 147 -1.82 8.22 8.88
C ALA A 147 -0.81 7.43 8.02
N ASN A 148 -0.50 7.93 6.82
CA ASN A 148 0.49 7.38 5.89
C ASN A 148 1.05 8.47 4.94
N GLU A 149 2.21 9.03 5.29
CA GLU A 149 2.95 10.09 4.58
C GLU A 149 3.36 9.77 3.12
N LEU A 150 3.13 8.56 2.60
CA LEU A 150 3.57 8.12 1.27
C LEU A 150 2.52 8.31 0.16
N ASN A 151 1.24 8.40 0.53
CA ASN A 151 0.12 8.43 -0.43
C ASN A 151 -0.24 9.85 -0.94
N ASN A 152 0.37 10.89 -0.36
CA ASN A 152 0.22 12.28 -0.79
C ASN A 152 1.01 12.64 -2.07
N SER A 153 1.68 11.66 -2.70
CA SER A 153 2.50 11.85 -3.90
C SER A 153 1.99 11.09 -5.12
N CYS A 154 2.14 11.67 -6.33
CA CYS A 154 1.83 11.00 -7.59
C CYS A 154 2.67 11.56 -8.75
N THR A 155 3.18 10.68 -9.63
CA THR A 155 3.96 11.09 -10.82
C THR A 155 3.23 10.77 -12.12
N ARG A 156 3.03 11.77 -12.98
CA ARG A 156 2.31 11.64 -14.27
C ARG A 156 2.96 12.45 -15.40
N ALA A 157 2.85 11.96 -16.63
CA ALA A 157 3.27 12.68 -17.85
C ALA A 157 2.14 13.56 -18.43
N ASP A 158 0.91 13.08 -18.25
CA ASP A 158 -0.35 13.48 -18.82
C ASP A 158 -1.48 13.43 -17.78
N THR A 159 -2.74 13.59 -18.20
CA THR A 159 -3.89 13.55 -17.28
C THR A 159 -4.25 12.12 -16.89
N GLY A 160 -4.21 11.79 -15.60
CA GLY A 160 -4.56 10.45 -15.13
C GLY A 160 -4.82 10.34 -13.62
N ASN A 161 -5.50 9.25 -13.24
CA ASN A 161 -5.73 8.88 -11.84
C ASN A 161 -4.41 8.49 -11.15
N CYS A 162 -4.45 8.38 -9.82
CA CYS A 162 -3.33 8.02 -8.95
C CYS A 162 -3.78 6.88 -7.99
N PRO A 163 -2.83 6.15 -7.36
CA PRO A 163 -3.13 4.99 -6.49
C PRO A 163 -3.75 5.32 -5.12
#